data_AF-A0A1H7NID3-F1
#
_entry.id   AF-A0A1H7NID3-F1
#
_cell.length_a   1.000
_cell.length_b   1.000
_cell.length_c   1.000
_cell.angle_alpha   90.00
_cell.angle_beta   90.00
_cell.angle_gamma   90.00
#
_symmetry.space_group_name_H-M   'P 1'
#
loop_
_entity.id
_entity.type
_entity.pdbx_description
1 polymer ?
#
loop_
_entity_poly.entity_id
_entity_poly.type
_entity_poly.pdbx_seq_one_letter_code
_entity_poly.pdbx_strand_id
1 'polypeptide(L)'
;MSLKRSVFALVSALYALFCAAMLFAIPRNRFEWMLEDPAMRGDGLTFCTLPIDHGLDARIESFAYLVPLLVVAAVLSVRRRRPHWLLWVGLGLVLLWGARFVLLAPSCPVR
;
A
#
# COMPACT_ATOMS: atom_id res chain seq x y z
N MET A 1 26.27 -20.65 -4.01
CA MET A 1 25.33 -19.59 -4.44
C MET A 1 26.13 -18.34 -4.77
N SER A 2 25.98 -17.75 -5.96
CA SER A 2 26.71 -16.53 -6.35
C SER A 2 26.34 -15.35 -5.44
N LEU A 3 27.34 -14.66 -4.88
CA LEU A 3 27.19 -13.50 -3.98
C LEU A 3 26.19 -12.45 -4.54
N LYS A 4 26.24 -12.20 -5.86
CA LYS A 4 25.35 -11.27 -6.56
C LYS A 4 23.87 -11.68 -6.47
N ARG A 5 23.59 -12.98 -6.47
CA ARG A 5 22.24 -13.54 -6.39
C ARG A 5 21.67 -13.40 -4.98
N SER A 6 22.50 -13.53 -3.95
CA SER A 6 22.10 -13.33 -2.55
C SER A 6 21.86 -11.86 -2.23
N VAL A 7 22.71 -10.95 -2.70
CA VAL A 7 22.52 -9.50 -2.51
C VAL A 7 21.22 -9.03 -3.17
N PHE A 8 20.96 -9.45 -4.40
CA PHE A 8 19.74 -9.07 -5.10
C PHE A 8 18.47 -9.58 -4.38
N ALA A 9 18.51 -10.82 -3.85
CA ALA A 9 17.42 -11.37 -3.07
C ALA A 9 17.19 -10.55 -1.77
N LEU A 10 18.25 -10.19 -1.06
CA LEU A 10 18.18 -9.38 0.15
C LEU A 10 17.55 -8.01 -0.12
N VAL A 11 18.05 -7.28 -1.14
CA VAL A 11 17.53 -5.96 -1.51
C VAL A 11 16.05 -6.04 -1.89
N SER A 12 15.66 -7.06 -2.65
CA SER A 12 14.26 -7.26 -3.03
C SER A 12 13.35 -7.59 -1.84
N ALA A 13 13.85 -8.32 -0.84
CA ALA A 13 13.13 -8.63 0.38
C ALA A 13 12.96 -7.39 1.27
N LEU A 14 14.02 -6.60 1.44
CA LEU A 14 13.97 -5.32 2.16
C LEU A 14 13.00 -4.34 1.50
N TYR A 15 13.00 -4.27 0.17
CA TYR A 15 12.08 -3.42 -0.57
C TYR A 15 10.63 -3.87 -0.44
N ALA A 16 10.36 -5.18 -0.47
CA ALA A 16 9.02 -5.71 -0.21
C ALA A 16 8.54 -5.39 1.22
N LEU A 17 9.41 -5.49 2.22
CA LEU A 17 9.15 -5.06 3.60
C LEU A 17 8.83 -3.56 3.69
N PHE A 18 9.60 -2.73 2.99
CA PHE A 18 9.35 -1.29 2.90
C PHE A 18 7.97 -0.98 2.27
N CYS A 19 7.62 -1.67 1.17
CA CYS A 19 6.31 -1.52 0.54
C CYS A 19 5.18 -1.93 1.49
N ALA A 20 5.35 -3.03 2.23
CA ALA A 20 4.39 -3.48 3.24
C ALA A 20 4.25 -2.44 4.36
N ALA A 21 5.36 -1.90 4.87
CA ALA A 21 5.33 -0.88 5.93
C ALA A 21 4.60 0.39 5.47
N MET A 22 4.89 0.90 4.26
CA MET A 22 4.22 2.07 3.70
C MET A 22 2.72 1.86 3.52
N LEU A 23 2.31 0.65 3.14
CA LEU A 23 0.90 0.26 3.02
C LEU A 23 0.10 0.46 4.31
N PHE A 24 0.73 0.27 5.48
CA PHE A 24 0.08 0.46 6.79
C PHE A 24 0.34 1.85 7.39
N ALA A 25 1.48 2.45 7.09
CA ALA A 25 1.86 3.77 7.60
C ALA A 25 1.09 4.92 6.93
N ILE A 26 0.69 4.76 5.66
CA ILE A 26 -0.05 5.80 4.94
C ILE A 26 -1.53 5.78 5.41
N PRO A 27 -2.02 6.89 5.98
CA PRO A 27 -3.43 7.04 6.33
C PRO A 27 -4.29 7.13 5.07
N ARG A 28 -5.54 6.66 5.11
CA ARG A 28 -6.40 6.69 3.91
C ARG A 28 -6.93 8.09 3.61
N ASN A 29 -7.10 8.90 4.64
CA ASN A 29 -7.40 10.31 4.52
C ASN A 29 -6.38 11.09 5.35
N ARG A 30 -5.88 12.21 4.83
CA ARG A 30 -4.90 13.05 5.53
C ARG A 30 -5.39 13.56 6.88
N PHE A 31 -6.71 13.59 7.07
CA PHE A 31 -7.37 14.03 8.30
C PHE A 31 -7.75 12.88 9.26
N GLU A 32 -7.35 11.62 9.00
CA GLU A 32 -7.68 10.48 9.89
C GLU A 32 -7.21 10.69 11.32
N TRP A 33 -6.11 11.41 11.53
CA TRP A 33 -5.61 11.78 12.87
C TRP A 33 -6.61 12.60 13.69
N MET A 34 -7.54 13.33 13.04
CA MET A 34 -8.57 14.10 13.75
C MET A 34 -9.60 13.21 14.45
N LEU A 35 -9.74 11.94 14.04
CA LEU A 35 -10.64 10.98 14.69
C LEU A 35 -10.10 10.45 16.03
N GLU A 36 -8.80 10.60 16.26
CA GLU A 36 -8.13 10.19 17.49
C GLU A 36 -8.13 11.30 18.56
N ASP A 37 -8.35 12.55 18.14
CA ASP A 37 -8.39 13.71 19.03
C ASP A 37 -9.70 13.75 19.86
N PRO A 38 -9.62 13.75 21.20
CA PRO A 38 -10.81 13.78 22.06
C PRO A 38 -11.67 15.03 21.89
N ALA A 39 -11.08 16.17 21.48
CA ALA A 39 -11.85 17.39 21.24
C ALA A 39 -12.78 17.24 20.03
N MET A 40 -12.28 16.60 18.97
CA MET A 40 -12.97 16.40 17.69
C MET A 40 -13.99 15.25 17.74
N ARG A 41 -13.79 14.26 18.62
CA ARG A 41 -14.81 13.23 18.92
C ARG A 41 -16.08 13.82 19.53
N GLY A 42 -15.96 14.89 20.32
CA GLY A 42 -17.11 15.58 20.92
C GLY A 42 -18.06 16.18 19.88
N ASP A 43 -17.53 16.56 18.72
CA ASP A 43 -18.30 17.15 17.62
C ASP A 43 -18.94 16.11 16.69
N GLY A 44 -18.83 14.81 17.02
CA GLY A 44 -19.42 13.73 16.22
C GLY A 44 -18.72 13.51 14.88
N LEU A 45 -17.44 13.91 14.76
CA LEU A 45 -16.64 13.66 13.57
C LEU A 45 -16.48 12.15 13.33
N THR A 46 -16.94 11.69 12.17
CA THR A 46 -16.80 10.32 11.68
C THR A 46 -16.00 10.32 10.38
N PHE A 47 -15.56 9.15 9.92
CA PHE A 47 -14.86 9.02 8.62
C PHE A 47 -15.60 9.68 7.44
N CYS A 48 -16.92 9.82 7.53
CA CYS A 48 -17.76 10.41 6.48
C CYS A 48 -17.96 11.92 6.57
N THR A 49 -17.61 12.53 7.71
CA THR A 49 -17.69 13.98 7.91
C THR A 49 -16.30 14.63 7.92
N LEU A 50 -15.25 13.86 7.60
CA LEU A 50 -13.92 14.40 7.43
C LEU A 50 -13.89 15.38 6.23
N PRO A 51 -13.07 16.44 6.29
CA PRO A 51 -12.91 17.35 5.17
C PRO A 51 -12.48 16.58 3.92
N ILE A 52 -13.04 16.97 2.77
CA ILE A 52 -12.64 16.44 1.47
C ILE A 52 -11.21 16.88 1.21
N ASP A 53 -10.32 15.90 1.06
CA ASP A 53 -8.93 16.16 0.68
C ASP A 53 -8.86 16.35 -0.84
N HIS A 54 -8.40 17.52 -1.28
CA HIS A 54 -8.10 17.82 -2.68
C HIS A 54 -6.65 17.49 -3.05
N GLY A 55 -5.88 16.90 -2.13
CA GLY A 55 -4.53 16.44 -2.35
C GLY A 55 -4.41 15.19 -3.23
N LEU A 56 -3.18 14.70 -3.39
CA LEU A 56 -2.90 13.43 -4.04
C LEU A 56 -3.57 12.30 -3.24
N ASP A 57 -4.45 11.55 -3.91
CA ASP A 57 -5.18 10.45 -3.27
C ASP A 57 -4.17 9.45 -2.69
N ALA A 58 -4.25 9.19 -1.38
CA ALA A 58 -3.36 8.28 -0.65
C ALA A 58 -3.32 6.88 -1.30
N ARG A 59 -4.36 6.51 -2.05
CA ARG A 59 -4.41 5.31 -2.89
C ARG A 59 -3.35 5.35 -3.99
N ILE A 60 -3.21 6.48 -4.69
CA ILE A 60 -2.27 6.67 -5.79
C ILE A 60 -0.83 6.67 -5.26
N GLU A 61 -0.57 7.39 -4.16
CA GLU A 61 0.76 7.41 -3.55
C GLU A 61 1.19 6.01 -3.06
N SER A 62 0.32 5.31 -2.33
CA SER A 62 0.62 3.96 -1.86
C SER A 62 0.81 2.95 -2.99
N PHE A 63 0.05 3.07 -4.08
CA PHE A 63 0.21 2.21 -5.26
C PHE A 63 1.52 2.49 -6.01
N ALA A 64 1.98 3.75 -6.06
CA ALA A 64 3.22 4.13 -6.73
C ALA A 64 4.44 3.37 -6.19
N TYR A 65 4.49 3.06 -4.89
CA TYR A 65 5.56 2.26 -4.28
C TYR A 65 5.52 0.77 -4.69
N LEU A 66 4.36 0.24 -5.05
CA LEU A 66 4.21 -1.16 -5.50
C LEU A 66 4.67 -1.35 -6.95
N VAL A 67 4.58 -0.31 -7.79
CA VAL A 67 4.92 -0.39 -9.23
C VAL A 67 6.36 -0.88 -9.47
N PRO A 68 7.41 -0.31 -8.84
CA PRO A 68 8.78 -0.80 -9.06
C PRO A 68 8.95 -2.26 -8.64
N LEU A 69 8.32 -2.70 -7.54
CA LEU A 69 8.36 -4.09 -7.09
C LEU A 69 7.75 -5.03 -8.13
N LEU A 70 6.59 -4.66 -8.68
CA LEU A 70 5.89 -5.44 -9.70
C LEU A 70 6.68 -5.50 -11.01
N VAL A 71 7.28 -4.39 -11.45
CA VAL A 71 8.13 -4.34 -12.64
C VAL A 71 9.32 -5.28 -12.48
N VAL A 72 10.02 -5.22 -11.34
CA VAL A 72 11.16 -6.10 -11.06
C VAL A 72 10.71 -7.57 -11.00
N ALA A 73 9.59 -7.87 -10.34
CA ALA A 73 9.03 -9.21 -10.27
C ALA A 73 8.67 -9.77 -11.67
N ALA A 74 8.04 -8.96 -12.51
CA ALA A 74 7.66 -9.31 -13.87
C ALA A 74 8.89 -9.58 -14.74
N VAL A 75 9.89 -8.68 -14.71
CA VAL A 75 11.15 -8.85 -15.45
C VAL A 75 11.86 -10.14 -15.03
N LEU A 76 11.93 -10.43 -13.74
CA LEU A 76 12.55 -11.66 -13.23
C LEU A 76 11.80 -12.92 -13.65
N SER A 77 10.47 -12.87 -13.67
CA SER A 77 9.64 -14.02 -14.04
C SER A 77 9.74 -14.32 -15.53
N VAL A 78 9.69 -13.29 -16.39
CA VAL A 78 9.91 -13.42 -17.84
C VAL A 78 11.31 -13.98 -18.11
N ARG A 79 12.34 -13.43 -17.46
CA ARG A 79 13.74 -13.83 -17.68
C ARG A 79 14.04 -15.26 -17.22
N ARG A 80 13.34 -15.78 -16.20
CA ARG A 80 13.52 -17.15 -15.71
C ARG A 80 12.51 -18.15 -16.28
N ARG A 81 11.53 -17.72 -17.10
CA ARG A 81 10.40 -18.53 -17.61
C ARG A 81 9.66 -19.34 -16.54
N ARG A 82 9.75 -18.90 -15.28
CA ARG A 82 9.09 -19.52 -14.13
C ARG A 82 8.58 -18.44 -13.20
N PRO A 83 7.43 -18.65 -12.53
CA PRO A 83 6.94 -17.70 -11.54
C PRO A 83 7.95 -17.60 -10.40
N HIS A 84 8.54 -16.41 -10.24
CA HIS A 84 9.45 -16.14 -9.13
C HIS A 84 8.64 -15.86 -7.87
N TRP A 85 9.15 -16.24 -6.70
CA TRP A 85 8.46 -15.99 -5.42
C TRP A 85 8.11 -14.51 -5.20
N LEU A 86 8.93 -13.59 -5.75
CA LEU A 86 8.67 -12.14 -5.71
C LEU A 86 7.33 -11.75 -6.34
N LEU A 87 6.90 -12.50 -7.36
CA LEU A 87 5.67 -12.21 -8.10
C LEU A 87 4.45 -12.57 -7.23
N TRP A 88 4.52 -13.66 -6.47
CA TRP A 88 3.52 -14.00 -5.47
C TRP A 88 3.47 -12.98 -4.33
N VAL A 89 4.64 -12.51 -3.86
CA VAL A 89 4.70 -11.47 -2.82
C VAL A 89 4.14 -10.14 -3.34
N GLY A 90 4.49 -9.73 -4.55
CA GLY A 90 3.94 -8.53 -5.19
C GLY A 90 2.42 -8.64 -5.37
N LEU A 91 1.93 -9.79 -5.84
CA LEU A 91 0.50 -10.04 -5.99
C LEU A 91 -0.23 -9.98 -4.63
N GLY A 92 0.35 -10.59 -3.59
CA GLY A 92 -0.19 -10.53 -2.23
C GLY A 92 -0.27 -9.10 -1.69
N LEU A 93 0.76 -8.29 -1.94
CA LEU A 93 0.76 -6.87 -1.56
C LEU A 93 -0.26 -6.05 -2.34
N VAL A 94 -0.47 -6.33 -3.64
CA VAL A 94 -1.52 -5.68 -4.44
C VAL A 94 -2.91 -6.06 -3.94
N LEU A 95 -3.14 -7.33 -3.61
CA LEU A 95 -4.40 -7.77 -3.02
C LEU A 95 -4.64 -7.12 -1.66
N LEU A 96 -3.60 -7.02 -0.81
CA LEU A 96 -3.68 -6.35 0.48
C LEU A 96 -3.96 -4.85 0.33
N TRP A 97 -3.31 -4.21 -0.64
CA TRP A 97 -3.59 -2.82 -1.02
C TRP A 97 -5.05 -2.64 -1.44
N GLY A 98 -5.54 -3.49 -2.36
CA GLY A 98 -6.93 -3.45 -2.82
C GLY A 98 -7.92 -3.70 -1.68
N ALA A 99 -7.65 -4.66 -0.80
CA ALA A 99 -8.48 -4.90 0.37
C ALA A 99 -8.52 -3.68 1.29
N ARG A 100 -7.37 -3.10 1.61
CA ARG A 100 -7.27 -1.93 2.49
C ARG A 100 -7.94 -0.71 1.89
N PHE A 101 -7.74 -0.40 0.61
CA PHE A 101 -8.17 0.87 0.03
C PHE A 101 -9.50 0.80 -0.74
N VAL A 102 -9.94 -0.37 -1.17
CA VAL A 102 -11.17 -0.57 -1.96
C VAL A 102 -12.24 -1.28 -1.15
N LEU A 103 -11.92 -2.42 -0.52
CA LEU A 103 -12.94 -3.23 0.20
C LEU A 103 -13.27 -2.68 1.58
N LEU A 104 -12.26 -2.27 2.33
CA LEU A 104 -12.43 -1.69 3.66
C LEU A 104 -12.60 -0.17 3.62
N ALA A 105 -12.80 0.42 2.43
CA ALA A 105 -13.18 1.83 2.33
C ALA A 105 -14.57 1.99 2.97
N PRO A 106 -14.72 2.86 3.99
CA PRO A 106 -16.03 3.13 4.57
C PRO A 106 -16.93 3.67 3.46
N SER A 107 -17.97 2.91 3.11
CA SER A 107 -18.97 3.30 2.13
C SER A 107 -19.84 4.36 2.78
N CYS A 108 -19.47 5.63 2.63
CA CYS A 108 -20.29 6.72 3.13
C CYS A 108 -21.57 6.80 2.27
N PRO A 109 -22.77 6.88 2.88
CA PRO A 109 -23.98 7.11 2.12
C PRO A 109 -23.82 8.43 1.35
N VAL A 110 -24.07 8.38 0.04
CA VAL A 110 -24.08 9.56 -0.82
C VAL A 110 -25.08 10.56 -0.24
N ARG A 111 -24.61 11.77 0.07
CA ARG A 111 -25.45 12.86 0.57
C ARG A 111 -25.97 13.68 -0.59
#